data_AF-A0A161MMK2-F1
#
_entry.id   AF-A0A161MMK2-F1
#
_cell.length_a   1.000
_cell.length_b   1.000
_cell.length_c   1.000
_cell.angle_alpha   90.00
_cell.angle_beta   90.00
_cell.angle_gamma   90.00
#
_symmetry.space_group_name_H-M   'P 1'
#
loop_
_entity.id
_entity.type
_entity.pdbx_description
1 polymer ?
#
loop_
_entity_poly.entity_id
_entity_poly.type
_entity_poly.pdbx_seq_one_letter_code
_entity_poly.pdbx_strand_id
1 'polypeptide(L)'
;MELAREALKENPKEAEWSFMVGILLGRIRHYTSDDNITDEELRCMEDAYKQNRTSQNAVFLAQTYLDYAKYIRFAEKFVRDGKEMVYRERLWLND
;
A
#
# COMPACT_ATOMS: atom_id res chain seq x y z
N MET A 1 -4.95 12.50 -11.13
CA MET A 1 -3.84 11.52 -11.02
C MET A 1 -3.11 11.38 -12.34
N GLU A 2 -3.81 11.35 -13.48
CA GLU A 2 -3.22 11.24 -14.83
C GLU A 2 -2.12 12.29 -15.09
N LEU A 3 -2.39 13.58 -14.83
CA LEU A 3 -1.39 14.64 -15.01
C LEU A 3 -0.10 14.44 -14.18
N ALA A 4 -0.21 13.91 -12.96
CA ALA A 4 0.96 13.65 -12.12
C ALA A 4 1.79 12.46 -12.65
N ARG A 5 1.11 11.43 -13.20
CA ARG A 5 1.78 10.30 -13.85
C ARG A 5 2.46 10.72 -15.15
N GLU A 6 1.82 11.58 -15.94
CA GLU A 6 2.42 12.14 -17.16
C GLU A 6 3.64 12.99 -16.81
N ALA A 7 3.55 13.88 -15.82
CA ALA A 7 4.68 14.67 -15.37
C ALA A 7 5.85 13.79 -14.85
N LEU A 8 5.54 12.72 -14.10
CA LEU A 8 6.55 11.76 -13.66
C LEU A 8 7.17 10.99 -14.82
N LYS A 9 6.40 10.68 -15.86
CA LYS A 9 6.91 10.01 -17.06
C LYS A 9 7.91 10.89 -17.82
N GLU A 10 7.63 12.18 -17.92
CA GLU A 10 8.52 13.16 -18.57
C GLU A 10 9.77 13.46 -17.72
N ASN A 11 9.66 13.42 -16.39
CA ASN A 11 10.79 13.56 -15.48
C ASN A 11 10.78 12.52 -14.34
N PRO A 12 11.29 11.29 -14.58
CA PRO A 12 11.23 10.18 -13.62
C PRO A 12 12.06 10.38 -12.34
N LYS A 13 12.94 11.39 -12.33
CA LYS A 13 13.83 11.70 -11.20
C LYS A 13 13.37 12.91 -10.39
N GLU A 14 12.18 13.43 -10.69
CA GLU A 14 11.57 14.47 -9.89
C GLU A 14 10.88 13.85 -8.67
N ALA A 15 11.41 14.20 -7.50
CA ALA A 15 10.92 13.65 -6.24
C ALA A 15 9.48 14.11 -5.97
N GLU A 16 9.13 15.34 -6.35
CA GLU A 16 7.80 15.90 -6.10
C GLU A 16 6.72 15.17 -6.90
N TRP A 17 7.00 14.78 -8.15
CA TRP A 17 6.04 14.01 -8.95
C TRP A 17 5.85 12.61 -8.40
N SER A 18 6.93 11.95 -7.97
CA SER A 18 6.87 10.67 -7.28
C SER A 18 6.01 10.78 -6.01
N PHE A 19 6.25 11.81 -5.19
CA PHE A 19 5.50 12.08 -3.97
C PHE A 19 4.00 12.32 -4.23
N MET A 20 3.67 13.16 -5.22
CA MET A 20 2.30 13.46 -5.60
C MET A 20 1.53 12.21 -6.06
N VAL A 21 2.15 11.37 -6.89
CA VAL A 21 1.52 10.10 -7.33
C VAL A 21 1.27 9.19 -6.13
N GLY A 22 2.25 9.02 -5.23
CA GLY A 22 2.11 8.23 -4.02
C GLY A 22 0.97 8.72 -3.11
N ILE A 23 0.91 10.02 -2.82
CA ILE A 23 -0.17 10.58 -1.99
C ILE A 23 -1.55 10.40 -2.63
N LEU A 24 -1.66 10.63 -3.94
CA LEU A 24 -2.95 10.47 -4.63
C LEU A 24 -3.44 9.02 -4.60
N LEU A 25 -2.54 8.06 -4.77
CA LEU A 25 -2.86 6.63 -4.62
C LEU A 25 -3.34 6.31 -3.21
N GLY A 26 -2.61 6.73 -2.18
CA GLY A 26 -3.01 6.53 -0.79
C GLY A 26 -4.36 7.18 -0.46
N ARG A 27 -4.63 8.39 -0.98
CA ARG A 27 -5.92 9.07 -0.81
C ARG A 27 -7.08 8.33 -1.47
N ILE A 28 -6.88 7.84 -2.71
CA ILE A 28 -7.89 7.05 -3.41
C ILE A 28 -8.19 5.79 -2.60
N ARG A 29 -7.16 5.06 -2.18
CA ARG A 29 -7.26 3.86 -1.36
C ARG A 29 -8.06 4.10 -0.08
N HIS A 30 -7.74 5.15 0.68
CA HIS A 30 -8.50 5.52 1.86
C HIS A 30 -9.95 5.91 1.56
N TYR A 31 -10.21 6.62 0.45
CA TYR A 31 -11.56 6.99 0.04
C TYR A 31 -12.40 5.77 -0.35
N THR A 32 -11.80 4.80 -1.04
CA THR A 32 -12.47 3.55 -1.44
C THR A 32 -12.55 2.51 -0.33
N SER A 33 -12.00 2.81 0.86
CA SER A 33 -11.85 1.85 1.97
C SER A 33 -11.15 0.55 1.53
N ASP A 34 -10.22 0.67 0.59
CA ASP A 34 -9.37 -0.44 0.18
C ASP A 34 -8.17 -0.49 1.14
N ASP A 35 -7.94 -1.65 1.74
CA ASP A 35 -6.79 -1.84 2.63
C ASP A 35 -5.54 -2.29 1.88
N ASN A 36 -5.64 -2.57 0.58
CA ASN A 36 -4.53 -3.07 -0.22
C ASN A 36 -3.65 -1.93 -0.74
N ILE A 37 -2.45 -1.81 -0.19
CA ILE A 37 -1.44 -0.87 -0.69
C ILE A 37 -0.90 -1.45 -2.00
N THR A 38 -0.97 -0.65 -3.07
CA THR A 38 -0.43 -1.07 -4.37
C THR A 38 1.10 -0.97 -4.40
N ASP A 39 1.75 -1.84 -5.16
CA ASP A 39 3.20 -1.75 -5.37
C ASP A 39 3.61 -0.39 -5.96
N GLU A 40 2.71 0.24 -6.72
CA GLU A 40 2.95 1.57 -7.27
C GLU A 40 2.97 2.67 -6.20
N GLU A 41 2.01 2.64 -5.27
CA GLU A 41 1.98 3.58 -4.14
C GLU A 41 3.28 3.49 -3.35
N LEU A 42 3.71 2.27 -3.04
CA LEU A 42 4.93 2.03 -2.27
C LEU A 42 6.18 2.50 -3.02
N ARG A 43 6.35 2.11 -4.28
CA ARG A 43 7.50 2.54 -5.11
C ARG A 43 7.59 4.06 -5.23
N CYS A 44 6.46 4.73 -5.46
CA CYS A 44 6.44 6.19 -5.58
C CYS A 44 6.90 6.89 -4.29
N MET A 45 6.51 6.39 -3.11
CA MET A 45 6.97 6.94 -1.83
C MET A 45 8.45 6.65 -1.58
N GLU A 46 8.93 5.44 -1.92
CA GLU A 46 10.34 5.08 -1.83
C GLU A 46 11.20 5.96 -2.74
N ASP A 47 10.77 6.17 -3.98
CA ASP A 47 11.46 7.01 -4.96
C ASP A 47 11.48 8.48 -4.52
N ALA A 48 10.35 9.01 -4.02
CA ALA A 48 10.29 10.37 -3.48
C ALA A 48 11.29 10.60 -2.35
N TYR A 49 11.37 9.67 -1.38
CA TYR A 49 12.33 9.77 -0.27
C TYR A 49 13.78 9.58 -0.73
N LYS A 50 14.02 8.63 -1.63
CA LYS A 50 15.35 8.34 -2.18
C LYS A 50 15.92 9.53 -2.94
N GLN A 51 15.09 10.21 -3.72
CA GLN A 51 15.48 11.37 -4.53
C GLN A 51 15.55 12.65 -3.70
N ASN A 52 14.66 12.83 -2.72
CA ASN A 52 14.64 14.00 -1.84
C ASN A 52 14.28 13.62 -0.39
N ARG A 53 15.29 13.57 0.49
CA ARG A 53 15.18 13.09 1.88
C ARG A 53 14.60 14.12 2.85
N THR A 54 13.48 14.72 2.48
CA THR A 54 12.78 15.66 3.37
C THR A 54 12.11 14.91 4.53
N SER A 55 11.88 15.62 5.64
CA SER A 55 11.10 15.08 6.77
C SER A 55 9.69 14.69 6.35
N GLN A 56 9.07 15.47 5.46
CA GLN A 56 7.77 15.17 4.89
C GLN A 56 7.77 13.81 4.16
N ASN A 57 8.71 13.60 3.24
CA ASN A 57 8.81 12.34 2.49
C ASN A 57 9.04 11.16 3.43
N ALA A 58 9.87 11.34 4.47
CA ALA A 58 10.11 10.30 5.48
C ALA A 58 8.83 9.91 6.24
N VAL A 59 8.04 10.91 6.66
CA VAL A 59 6.78 10.67 7.40
C VAL A 59 5.76 9.94 6.54
N PHE A 60 5.58 10.35 5.28
CA PHE A 60 4.63 9.69 4.39
C PHE A 60 5.07 8.28 4.01
N LEU A 61 6.37 8.06 3.75
CA LEU A 61 6.90 6.71 3.51
C LEU A 61 6.69 5.79 4.72
N ALA A 62 6.97 6.28 5.93
CA ALA A 62 6.75 5.52 7.16
C ALA A 62 5.25 5.18 7.36
N GLN A 63 4.36 6.12 7.05
CA GLN A 63 2.91 5.88 7.09
C GLN A 63 2.49 4.81 6.08
N THR A 64 3.01 4.85 4.85
CA THR A 64 2.71 3.83 3.82
C THR A 64 3.18 2.44 4.26
N TYR A 65 4.38 2.30 4.84
CA TYR A 65 4.83 1.02 5.40
C TYR A 65 3.98 0.55 6.59
N LEU A 66 3.54 1.47 7.45
CA LEU A 66 2.66 1.13 8.57
C LEU A 66 1.32 0.58 8.07
N ASP A 67 0.76 1.18 7.03
CA ASP A 67 -0.49 0.70 6.42
C ASP A 67 -0.27 -0.65 5.72
N TYR A 68 0.84 -0.83 5.02
CA TYR A 68 1.22 -2.12 4.42
C TYR A 68 1.34 -3.24 5.47
N ALA A 69 1.97 -2.95 6.61
CA ALA A 69 2.08 -3.92 7.71
C ALA A 69 0.72 -4.28 8.31
N LYS A 70 -0.20 -3.32 8.43
CA LYS A 70 -1.59 -3.60 8.87
C LYS A 70 -2.31 -4.52 7.89
N TYR A 71 -2.15 -4.26 6.59
CA TYR A 71 -2.73 -5.10 5.54
C TYR A 71 -2.23 -6.54 5.62
N ILE A 72 -0.91 -6.76 5.70
CA ILE A 72 -0.33 -8.11 5.85
C ILE A 72 -0.91 -8.81 7.08
N ARG A 73 -0.92 -8.13 8.24
CA ARG A 73 -1.46 -8.69 9.48
C ARG A 73 -2.93 -9.09 9.34
N PHE A 74 -3.73 -8.29 8.64
CA PHE A 74 -5.13 -8.60 8.36
C PHE A 74 -5.26 -9.81 7.44
N ALA A 75 -4.50 -9.85 6.34
CA ALA A 75 -4.51 -10.94 5.37
C ALA A 75 -4.10 -12.28 6.03
N GLU A 76 -3.05 -12.28 6.86
CA GLU A 76 -2.62 -13.45 7.61
C GLU A 76 -3.69 -13.98 8.57
N LYS A 77 -4.37 -13.07 9.29
CA LYS A 77 -5.50 -13.43 10.15
C LYS A 77 -6.62 -14.07 9.34
N PHE A 78 -7.01 -13.45 8.23
CA PHE A 78 -8.09 -13.96 7.38
C PHE A 78 -7.79 -15.37 6.84
N VAL A 79 -6.57 -15.59 6.35
CA VAL A 79 -6.12 -16.91 5.86
C VAL A 79 -6.14 -17.96 6.99
N ARG A 80 -5.67 -17.60 8.18
CA ARG A 80 -5.68 -18.50 9.34
C ARG A 80 -7.11 -18.87 9.75
N ASP A 81 -7.99 -17.88 9.90
CA ASP A 81 -9.37 -18.08 10.31
C ASP A 81 -10.13 -18.91 9.26
N GLY A 82 -9.85 -18.69 7.96
CA GLY A 82 -10.36 -19.51 6.86
C GLY A 82 -9.90 -20.97 6.91
N LYS A 83 -8.62 -21.23 7.18
CA LYS A 83 -8.10 -22.60 7.36
C LYS A 83 -8.75 -23.30 8.55
N GLU A 84 -9.02 -22.58 9.63
CA GLU A 84 -9.67 -23.13 10.82
C GLU A 84 -11.13 -23.52 10.53
N MET A 85 -11.87 -22.71 9.77
CA MET A 85 -13.24 -23.05 9.34
C MET A 85 -13.28 -24.34 8.52
N VAL A 86 -12.40 -24.47 7.52
CA VAL A 86 -12.32 -25.68 6.66
C VAL A 86 -11.97 -26.91 7.48
N TYR A 87 -11.06 -26.78 8.46
CA TYR A 87 -10.68 -27.88 9.34
C TYR A 87 -11.87 -28.33 10.21
N ARG A 88 -12.60 -27.39 10.81
CA ARG A 88 -13.79 -27.71 11.61
C ARG A 88 -14.84 -28.41 10.76
N GLU A 89 -15.20 -27.89 9.59
CA GLU A 89 -16.18 -28.49 8.68
C GLU A 89 -15.81 -29.93 8.30
N ARG A 90 -14.52 -30.21 8.08
CA ARG A 90 -14.03 -31.57 7.82
C ARG A 90 -14.18 -32.50 9.02
N LEU A 91 -14.05 -32.02 10.25
CA LEU A 91 -14.31 -32.84 11.44
C LEU A 91 -15.80 -33.16 11.56
N TRP A 92 -16.68 -32.17 11.38
CA TRP A 92 -18.14 -32.35 11.44
C TRP A 92 -18.69 -33.31 10.37
N LEU A 93 -18.05 -33.43 9.21
CA LEU A 93 -18.47 -34.34 8.14
C LEU A 93 -17.96 -35.78 8.29
N ASN A 94 -17.05 -36.04 9.23
CA ASN A 94 -16.47 -37.37 9.48
C ASN A 94 -16.90 -37.99 10.81
N ASP A 95 -17.78 -37.33 11.56
CA ASP A 95 -18.51 -37.85 12.73
C ASP A 95 -19.92 -38.29 12.33
#